data_AF-A0A0Q9A9S9-F1
#
_entry.id   AF-A0A0Q9A9S9-F1
#
_cell.length_a   1.000
_cell.length_b   1.000
_cell.length_c   1.000
_cell.angle_alpha   90.00
_cell.angle_beta   90.00
_cell.angle_gamma   90.00
#
_symmetry.space_group_name_H-M   'P 1'
#
loop_
_entity.id
_entity.type
_entity.pdbx_description
1 polymer ?
#
loop_
_entity_poly.entity_id
_entity_poly.type
_entity_poly.pdbx_seq_one_letter_code
_entity_poly.pdbx_strand_id
1 'polypeptide(L)'
;MTKEEAIEELMYQGCNHDNIDSERWENGFLGQLRPFKKVLHEENYHLIMQALKVLAPEFEKDFVDRRIISSIWGICHLARAWAIHPEGMLHSNNLITEEQTTQIDNWIMDISYTAACLLDGTGAEVAFWAYDEENKKIN
;
A
#
# COMPACT_ATOMS: atom_id res chain seq x y z
N MET A 1 -10.61 10.59 -7.18
CA MET A 1 -10.84 9.18 -7.54
C MET A 1 -12.30 8.85 -7.30
N THR A 2 -12.96 8.19 -8.25
CA THR A 2 -14.20 7.45 -8.05
C THR A 2 -13.90 6.13 -7.32
N LYS A 3 -14.95 5.40 -6.91
CA LYS A 3 -14.78 4.06 -6.30
C LYS A 3 -13.96 3.14 -7.20
N GLU A 4 -14.34 3.01 -8.47
CA GLU A 4 -13.66 2.08 -9.38
C GLU A 4 -12.22 2.50 -9.66
N GLU A 5 -11.97 3.81 -9.83
CA GLU A 5 -10.61 4.35 -9.96
C GLU A 5 -9.74 4.03 -8.73
N ALA A 6 -10.31 4.07 -7.52
CA ALA A 6 -9.60 3.71 -6.30
C ALA A 6 -9.30 2.20 -6.21
N ILE A 7 -10.23 1.34 -6.66
CA ILE A 7 -9.97 -0.11 -6.75
C ILE A 7 -8.85 -0.38 -7.76
N GLU A 8 -8.93 0.22 -8.95
CA GLU A 8 -7.87 0.11 -9.96
C GLU A 8 -6.53 0.63 -9.45
N GLU A 9 -6.50 1.75 -8.74
CA GLU A 9 -5.28 2.27 -8.12
C GLU A 9 -4.66 1.24 -7.18
N LEU A 10 -5.43 0.67 -6.24
CA LEU A 10 -4.92 -0.41 -5.38
C LEU A 10 -4.38 -1.60 -6.20
N MET A 11 -5.04 -1.92 -7.32
CA MET A 11 -4.60 -3.02 -8.19
C MET A 11 -3.27 -2.73 -8.91
N TYR A 12 -3.06 -1.49 -9.35
CA TYR A 12 -1.78 -1.08 -9.94
C TYR A 12 -0.68 -1.06 -8.88
N GLN A 13 -0.94 -0.48 -7.71
CA GLN A 13 0.00 -0.41 -6.60
C GLN A 13 0.39 -1.81 -6.07
N GLY A 14 -0.53 -2.77 -6.15
CA GLY A 14 -0.35 -4.16 -5.73
C GLY A 14 0.11 -5.15 -6.82
N CYS A 15 0.47 -4.69 -8.02
CA CYS A 15 0.85 -5.54 -9.16
C CYS A 15 -0.18 -6.63 -9.53
N ASN A 16 -1.46 -6.42 -9.23
CA ASN A 16 -2.55 -7.36 -9.50
C ASN A 16 -3.59 -6.82 -10.51
N HIS A 17 -3.27 -5.73 -11.20
CA HIS A 17 -4.01 -5.25 -12.36
C HIS A 17 -3.64 -6.02 -13.64
N ASP A 18 -4.61 -6.25 -14.52
CA ASP A 18 -4.43 -7.05 -15.77
C ASP A 18 -3.56 -6.33 -16.82
N ASN A 19 -3.62 -4.99 -16.85
CA ASN A 19 -2.78 -4.16 -17.71
C ASN A 19 -1.35 -4.01 -17.16
N ILE A 20 -0.52 -5.04 -17.38
CA ILE A 20 0.88 -5.10 -16.91
C ILE A 20 1.81 -4.14 -17.65
N ASP A 21 1.43 -3.66 -18.84
CA ASP A 21 2.24 -2.74 -19.66
C ASP A 21 2.08 -1.27 -19.22
N SER A 22 1.25 -1.00 -18.21
CA SER A 22 1.05 0.34 -17.67
C SER A 22 2.25 0.82 -16.85
N GLU A 23 2.65 2.08 -17.02
CA GLU A 23 3.64 2.72 -16.15
C GLU A 23 3.23 2.71 -14.68
N ARG A 24 1.91 2.71 -14.37
CA ARG A 24 1.40 2.58 -13.00
C ARG A 24 1.64 1.19 -12.40
N TRP A 25 1.65 0.16 -13.25
CA TRP A 25 1.96 -1.20 -12.83
C TRP A 25 3.46 -1.35 -12.58
N GLU A 26 4.30 -0.87 -13.51
CA GLU A 26 5.76 -0.94 -13.38
C GLU A 26 6.28 -0.10 -12.21
N ASN A 27 5.73 1.10 -12.00
CA ASN A 27 6.24 2.05 -11.02
C ASN A 27 5.37 2.18 -9.77
N GLY A 28 4.31 1.36 -9.63
CA GLY A 28 3.48 1.34 -8.42
C GLY A 28 4.23 0.82 -7.20
N PHE A 29 3.57 0.76 -6.04
CA PHE A 29 4.20 0.49 -4.74
C PHE A 29 5.01 -0.81 -4.72
N LEU A 30 4.46 -1.92 -5.24
CA LEU A 30 5.20 -3.16 -5.41
C LEU A 30 6.07 -3.16 -6.67
N GLY A 31 5.65 -2.47 -7.74
CA GLY A 31 6.38 -2.37 -9.00
C GLY A 31 7.76 -1.75 -8.83
N GLN A 32 7.86 -0.67 -8.05
CA GLN A 32 9.13 0.01 -7.74
C GLN A 32 10.14 -0.89 -7.02
N LEU A 33 9.69 -1.98 -6.40
CA LEU A 33 10.56 -2.96 -5.72
C LEU A 33 11.11 -4.01 -6.70
N ARG A 34 10.63 -4.07 -7.94
CA ARG A 34 11.03 -5.11 -8.92
C ARG A 34 11.03 -4.62 -10.38
N PRO A 35 12.21 -4.25 -10.94
CA PRO A 35 13.51 -4.19 -10.27
C PRO A 35 13.60 -2.99 -9.34
N PHE A 36 14.20 -3.18 -8.16
CA PHE A 36 14.42 -2.06 -7.24
C PHE A 36 15.49 -1.11 -7.77
N LYS A 37 15.10 0.15 -8.03
CA LYS A 37 15.97 1.20 -8.60
C LYS A 37 16.69 2.02 -7.52
N LYS A 38 16.73 1.54 -6.27
CA LYS A 38 17.33 2.18 -5.07
C LYS A 38 16.67 3.49 -4.63
N VAL A 39 15.56 3.87 -5.25
CA VAL A 39 14.76 5.05 -4.91
C VAL A 39 13.40 4.54 -4.47
N LEU A 40 12.91 5.08 -3.35
CA LEU A 40 11.55 4.86 -2.89
C LEU A 40 10.70 6.08 -3.25
N HIS A 41 9.61 5.80 -3.94
CA HIS A 41 8.62 6.76 -4.40
C HIS A 41 7.46 6.79 -3.40
N GLU A 42 7.53 7.74 -2.45
CA GLU A 42 6.54 7.91 -1.39
C GLU A 42 5.14 8.26 -1.92
N GLU A 43 5.06 8.87 -3.11
CA GLU A 43 3.81 9.15 -3.80
C GLU A 43 2.93 7.90 -3.97
N ASN A 44 3.53 6.73 -4.16
CA ASN A 44 2.81 5.46 -4.30
C ASN A 44 2.11 5.04 -3.00
N TYR A 45 2.77 5.25 -1.86
CA TYR A 45 2.18 5.02 -0.55
C TYR A 45 0.98 5.95 -0.35
N HIS A 46 1.12 7.25 -0.65
CA HIS A 46 0.01 8.19 -0.53
C HIS A 46 -1.15 7.87 -1.48
N LEU A 47 -0.89 7.37 -2.68
CA LEU A 47 -1.95 6.91 -3.60
C LEU A 47 -2.76 5.76 -3.00
N ILE A 48 -2.11 4.80 -2.33
CA ILE A 48 -2.80 3.72 -1.59
C ILE A 48 -3.69 4.31 -0.49
N MET A 49 -3.15 5.21 0.34
CA MET A 49 -3.90 5.80 1.45
C MET A 49 -5.08 6.64 0.97
N GLN A 50 -4.92 7.39 -0.13
CA GLN A 50 -6.01 8.12 -0.77
C GLN A 50 -7.07 7.17 -1.34
N ALA A 51 -6.68 6.06 -1.97
CA ALA A 51 -7.60 5.05 -2.45
C ALA A 51 -8.40 4.41 -1.30
N LEU A 52 -7.74 4.06 -0.18
CA LEU A 52 -8.43 3.58 1.02
C LEU A 52 -9.43 4.60 1.56
N LYS A 53 -9.12 5.90 1.52
CA LYS A 53 -10.01 6.96 2.00
C LYS A 53 -11.28 7.06 1.16
N VAL A 54 -11.16 6.90 -0.16
CA VAL A 54 -12.32 6.81 -1.07
C VAL A 54 -13.11 5.52 -0.85
N LEU A 55 -12.43 4.42 -0.54
CA LEU A 55 -13.03 3.11 -0.35
C LEU A 55 -13.57 2.87 1.07
N ALA A 56 -13.36 3.78 2.02
CA ALA A 56 -13.82 3.62 3.40
C ALA A 56 -15.31 3.20 3.52
N PRO A 57 -16.27 3.79 2.76
CA PRO A 57 -17.68 3.35 2.80
C PRO A 57 -17.92 1.92 2.28
N GLU A 58 -16.99 1.34 1.53
CA GLU A 58 -17.09 -0.04 1.04
C GLU A 58 -16.72 -1.07 2.12
N PHE A 59 -15.90 -0.69 3.10
CA PHE A 59 -15.51 -1.56 4.22
C PHE A 59 -16.62 -1.72 5.26
N GLU A 60 -17.53 -0.75 5.36
CA GLU A 60 -18.68 -0.79 6.28
C GLU A 60 -19.82 -1.71 5.79
N LYS A 61 -19.66 -2.34 4.62
CA LYS A 61 -20.65 -3.25 4.03
C LYS A 61 -20.43 -4.68 4.50
N ASP A 62 -21.51 -5.46 4.54
CA ASP A 62 -21.45 -6.90 4.83
C ASP A 62 -20.54 -7.69 3.85
N PHE A 63 -20.40 -7.19 2.63
CA PHE A 63 -19.56 -7.77 1.59
C PHE A 63 -18.61 -6.72 1.01
N VAL A 64 -17.32 -6.97 1.16
CA VAL A 64 -16.25 -6.16 0.57
C VAL A 64 -15.85 -6.76 -0.77
N ASP A 65 -15.62 -5.91 -1.78
CA ASP A 65 -15.10 -6.36 -3.07
C ASP A 65 -13.75 -7.07 -2.87
N ARG A 66 -13.66 -8.32 -3.35
CA ARG A 66 -12.45 -9.14 -3.25
C ARG A 66 -11.22 -8.43 -3.78
N ARG A 67 -11.36 -7.59 -4.81
CA ARG A 67 -10.25 -6.85 -5.42
C ARG A 67 -9.56 -5.96 -4.38
N ILE A 68 -10.32 -5.27 -3.54
CA ILE A 68 -9.81 -4.41 -2.46
C ILE A 68 -8.96 -5.23 -1.48
N ILE A 69 -9.52 -6.31 -0.94
CA ILE A 69 -8.85 -7.15 0.05
C ILE A 69 -7.61 -7.83 -0.55
N SER A 70 -7.73 -8.34 -1.78
CA SER A 70 -6.60 -9.00 -2.45
C SER A 70 -5.44 -8.04 -2.73
N SER A 71 -5.71 -6.79 -3.11
CA SER A 71 -4.68 -5.79 -3.34
C SER A 71 -3.98 -5.41 -2.03
N ILE A 72 -4.73 -5.08 -0.97
CA ILE A 72 -4.16 -4.69 0.33
C ILE A 72 -3.32 -5.82 0.91
N TRP A 73 -3.86 -7.04 0.91
CA TRP A 73 -3.13 -8.21 1.38
C TRP A 73 -1.88 -8.46 0.55
N GLY A 74 -1.98 -8.35 -0.78
CA GLY A 74 -0.86 -8.49 -1.71
C GLY A 74 0.24 -7.46 -1.45
N ILE A 75 -0.10 -6.17 -1.36
CA ILE A 75 0.81 -5.07 -1.03
C ILE A 75 1.57 -5.38 0.26
N CYS A 76 0.85 -5.62 1.36
CA CYS A 76 1.45 -5.82 2.67
C CYS A 76 2.25 -7.12 2.77
N HIS A 77 1.80 -8.21 2.14
CA HIS A 77 2.49 -9.49 2.18
C HIS A 77 3.76 -9.49 1.33
N LEU A 78 3.66 -9.03 0.07
CA LEU A 78 4.78 -9.06 -0.86
C LEU A 78 5.85 -8.04 -0.50
N ALA A 79 5.47 -6.85 -0.02
CA ALA A 79 6.43 -5.88 0.49
C ALA A 79 7.25 -6.46 1.65
N ARG A 80 6.61 -7.15 2.62
CA ARG A 80 7.34 -7.87 3.68
C ARG A 80 8.27 -8.93 3.12
N ALA A 81 7.74 -9.79 2.24
CA ALA A 81 8.47 -10.90 1.64
C ALA A 81 9.70 -10.45 0.85
N TRP A 82 9.64 -9.30 0.19
CA TRP A 82 10.71 -8.82 -0.67
C TRP A 82 11.67 -7.88 0.04
N ALA A 83 11.15 -6.95 0.83
CA ALA A 83 11.91 -5.82 1.34
C ALA A 83 12.27 -5.88 2.82
N ILE A 84 11.61 -6.73 3.63
CA ILE A 84 11.75 -6.70 5.10
C ILE A 84 12.31 -8.00 5.67
N HIS A 85 11.85 -9.15 5.16
CA HIS A 85 12.40 -10.42 5.62
C HIS A 85 13.91 -10.50 5.30
N PRO A 86 14.76 -11.00 6.21
CA PRO A 86 16.21 -11.09 5.96
C PRO A 86 16.57 -11.91 4.72
N GLU A 87 15.80 -12.98 4.46
CA GLU A 87 15.94 -13.83 3.27
C GLU A 87 15.13 -13.31 2.06
N GLY A 88 14.50 -12.14 2.21
CA GLY A 88 13.74 -11.49 1.16
C GLY A 88 14.62 -11.08 -0.02
N MET A 89 14.02 -10.94 -1.19
CA MET A 89 14.72 -10.64 -2.45
C MET A 89 15.68 -9.45 -2.33
N LEU A 90 15.27 -8.35 -1.69
CA LEU A 90 16.08 -7.13 -1.62
C LEU A 90 17.18 -7.22 -0.57
N HIS A 91 16.91 -7.83 0.59
CA HIS A 91 17.92 -8.05 1.63
C HIS A 91 18.99 -9.06 1.18
N SER A 92 18.57 -10.23 0.71
CA SER A 92 19.50 -11.30 0.28
C SER A 92 20.44 -10.87 -0.85
N ASN A 93 20.03 -9.89 -1.67
CA ASN A 93 20.84 -9.33 -2.76
C ASN A 93 21.54 -8.00 -2.39
N ASN A 94 21.49 -7.55 -1.12
CA ASN A 94 22.07 -6.29 -0.64
C ASN A 94 21.62 -5.07 -1.47
N LEU A 95 20.35 -5.03 -1.87
CA LEU A 95 19.78 -3.99 -2.74
C LEU A 95 19.16 -2.83 -1.96
N ILE A 96 18.76 -3.05 -0.70
CA ILE A 96 18.02 -2.10 0.15
C ILE A 96 18.79 -1.77 1.42
N THR A 97 18.67 -0.53 1.92
CA THR A 97 19.25 -0.09 3.19
C THR A 97 18.31 -0.36 4.37
N GLU A 98 18.83 -0.31 5.60
CA GLU A 98 18.00 -0.41 6.82
C GLU A 98 16.99 0.75 6.93
N GLU A 99 17.38 1.96 6.51
CA GLU A 99 16.50 3.14 6.47
C GLU A 99 15.33 2.92 5.51
N GLN A 100 15.60 2.45 4.30
CA GLN A 100 14.58 2.13 3.30
C GLN A 100 13.68 0.97 3.75
N THR A 101 14.25 -0.03 4.42
CA THR A 101 13.51 -1.14 5.01
C THR A 101 12.52 -0.64 6.06
N THR A 102 13.00 0.22 6.96
CA THR A 102 12.18 0.83 8.02
C THR A 102 11.07 1.70 7.42
N GLN A 103 11.39 2.47 6.37
CA GLN A 103 10.41 3.30 5.68
C GLN A 103 9.29 2.45 5.04
N ILE A 104 9.63 1.36 4.35
CA ILE A 104 8.64 0.44 3.79
C ILE A 104 7.81 -0.22 4.90
N ASP A 105 8.44 -0.63 6.01
CA ASP A 105 7.74 -1.26 7.14
C ASP A 105 6.69 -0.32 7.74
N ASN A 106 7.04 0.96 7.94
CA ASN A 106 6.11 1.99 8.40
C ASN A 106 4.93 2.15 7.43
N TRP A 107 5.20 2.28 6.13
CA TRP A 107 4.14 2.42 5.12
C TRP A 107 3.16 1.24 5.12
N ILE A 108 3.66 0.00 5.17
CA ILE A 108 2.77 -1.17 5.19
C ILE A 108 2.09 -1.36 6.55
N MET A 109 2.69 -0.87 7.64
CA MET A 109 2.05 -0.85 8.95
C MET A 109 0.82 0.06 8.88
N ASP A 110 0.97 1.29 8.39
CA ASP A 110 -0.13 2.24 8.22
C ASP A 110 -1.24 1.69 7.33
N ILE A 111 -0.87 1.17 6.15
CA ILE A 111 -1.83 0.57 5.21
C ILE A 111 -2.61 -0.55 5.90
N SER A 112 -1.92 -1.45 6.60
CA SER A 112 -2.55 -2.60 7.26
C SER A 112 -3.41 -2.20 8.46
N TYR A 113 -2.96 -1.21 9.24
CA TYR A 113 -3.70 -0.68 10.38
C TYR A 113 -4.98 0.02 9.93
N THR A 114 -4.89 0.92 8.94
CA THR A 114 -6.05 1.60 8.38
C THR A 114 -7.05 0.60 7.83
N ALA A 115 -6.61 -0.39 7.05
CA ALA A 115 -7.50 -1.42 6.53
C ALA A 115 -8.17 -2.25 7.64
N ALA A 116 -7.43 -2.60 8.70
CA ALA A 116 -7.98 -3.32 9.84
C ALA A 116 -9.05 -2.50 10.57
N CYS A 117 -8.79 -1.23 10.88
CA CYS A 117 -9.75 -0.33 11.51
C CYS A 117 -11.02 -0.12 10.67
N LEU A 118 -10.88 0.02 9.35
CA LEU A 118 -12.02 0.14 8.44
C LEU A 118 -12.88 -1.14 8.45
N LEU A 119 -12.24 -2.32 8.41
CA LEU A 119 -12.94 -3.61 8.50
C LEU A 119 -13.64 -3.82 9.84
N ASP A 120 -13.04 -3.37 10.95
CA ASP A 120 -13.60 -3.45 12.29
C ASP A 120 -14.76 -2.44 12.52
N GLY A 121 -15.00 -1.53 11.57
CA GLY A 121 -16.06 -0.53 11.67
C GLY A 121 -15.76 0.56 12.69
N THR A 122 -14.48 0.86 12.98
CA THR A 122 -14.11 1.93 13.93
C THR A 122 -14.33 3.33 13.37
N GLY A 123 -14.72 3.44 12.10
CA GLY A 123 -14.92 4.69 11.38
C GLY A 123 -13.63 5.27 10.79
N ALA A 124 -13.79 6.07 9.73
CA ALA A 124 -12.67 6.64 8.96
C ALA A 124 -11.77 7.56 9.79
N GLU A 125 -12.31 8.33 10.74
CA GLU A 125 -11.50 9.23 11.59
C GLU A 125 -10.41 8.46 12.35
N VAL A 126 -10.79 7.34 12.98
CA VAL A 126 -9.86 6.50 13.74
C VAL A 126 -8.90 5.77 12.79
N ALA A 127 -9.41 5.23 11.69
CA ALA A 127 -8.62 4.44 10.75
C ALA A 127 -7.47 5.24 10.10
N PHE A 128 -7.67 6.54 9.86
CA PHE A 128 -6.67 7.41 9.23
C PHE A 128 -5.90 8.30 10.22
N TRP A 129 -6.16 8.20 11.52
CA TRP A 129 -5.58 9.13 12.51
C TRP A 129 -4.05 9.17 12.47
N ALA A 130 -3.39 8.00 12.49
CA ALA A 130 -1.93 7.93 12.48
C ALA A 130 -1.35 8.58 11.21
N TYR A 131 -1.88 8.19 10.05
CA TYR A 131 -1.53 8.76 8.75
C TYR A 131 -1.72 10.28 8.71
N ASP A 132 -2.90 10.77 9.11
CA ASP A 132 -3.23 12.19 9.04
C ASP A 132 -2.37 13.01 10.03
N GLU A 133 -2.02 12.48 11.22
CA GLU A 133 -1.14 13.15 12.19
C GLU A 133 0.31 13.27 11.73
N GLU A 134 0.84 12.25 11.05
CA GLU A 134 2.19 12.30 10.48
C GLU A 134 2.28 13.32 9.33
N ASN A 135 1.28 13.33 8.44
CA ASN A 135 1.24 14.25 7.30
C ASN A 135 0.97 15.72 7.71
N LYS A 136 0.39 15.97 8.89
CA LYS A 136 0.27 17.33 9.46
C LYS A 136 1.62 17.91 9.90
N LYS A 137 2.61 17.07 10.27
CA LYS A 137 3.92 17.55 10.75
C LYS A 137 4.85 18.03 9.62
N ILE A 138 4.49 17.74 8.37
CA ILE A 138 5.30 18.00 7.18
C ILE A 138 4.81 19.27 6.44
N ASN A 139 3.66 19.85 6.84
CA ASN A 139 3.09 21.11 6.33
C ASN A 139 3.21 22.25 7.36
#